data_AF-S8GXP6-F1
#
_entry.id   AF-S8GXP6-F1
#
_cell.length_a   1.000
_cell.length_b   1.000
_cell.length_c   1.000
_cell.angle_alpha   90.00
_cell.angle_beta   90.00
_cell.angle_gamma   90.00
#
_symmetry.space_group_name_H-M   'P 1'
#
loop_
_entity.id
_entity.type
_entity.pdbx_description
1 polymer ?
#
loop_
_entity_poly.entity_id
_entity_poly.type
_entity_poly.pdbx_seq_one_letter_code
_entity_poly.pdbx_strand_id
1 'polypeptide(L)' 'MSWLCPTNLMEMIELLLITLLIVAICVGLLGIGVWIKGKFPNFHIDGNKALNRQGIRCVEAQDREARKGNEHAVPER' A
#
# COMPACT_ATOMS: atom_id res chain seq x y z
N MET A 1 39.91 34.22 0.77
CA MET A 1 38.48 34.25 1.15
C MET A 1 37.67 34.71 -0.07
N SER A 2 37.65 33.92 -1.15
CA SER A 2 37.08 34.33 -2.45
C SER A 2 36.54 33.13 -3.25
N TRP A 3 36.08 32.08 -2.56
CA TRP A 3 35.71 30.80 -3.17
C TRP A 3 34.21 30.60 -3.39
N LEU A 4 33.36 31.49 -2.85
CA LEU A 4 31.93 31.51 -3.16
C LEU A 4 31.69 32.37 -4.40
N CYS A 5 32.08 31.85 -5.56
CA CYS A 5 31.67 32.40 -6.85
C CYS A 5 30.15 32.21 -7.00
N PRO A 6 29.35 33.24 -7.32
CA PRO A 6 27.90 33.14 -7.42
C PRO A 6 27.42 32.08 -8.42
N THR A 7 28.25 31.69 -9.39
CA THR A 7 27.98 30.61 -10.34
C THR A 7 27.82 29.26 -9.64
N ASN A 8 28.68 28.91 -8.67
CA ASN A 8 28.56 27.64 -7.96
C ASN A 8 27.29 27.59 -7.09
N LEU A 9 26.83 28.72 -6.56
CA LEU A 9 25.59 28.77 -5.79
C LEU A 9 24.36 28.63 -6.70
N MET A 10 24.37 29.26 -7.88
CA MET A 10 23.29 29.10 -8.87
C MET A 10 23.20 27.65 -9.34
N GLU A 11 24.33 27.03 -9.69
CA GLU A 11 24.42 25.62 -10.10
C GLU A 11 23.96 24.65 -9.00
N MET A 12 24.34 24.89 -7.74
CA MET A 12 23.88 24.07 -6.61
C MET A 12 22.36 24.18 -6.39
N ILE A 13 21.80 25.38 -6.54
CA ILE A 13 20.35 25.60 -6.42
C ILE A 13 19.62 24.93 -7.59
N GLU A 14 20.13 25.02 -8.81
CA GLU A 14 19.55 24.36 -9.99
C GLU A 14 19.53 22.84 -9.82
N LEU A 15 20.64 22.24 -9.40
CA LEU A 15 20.70 20.80 -9.09
C LEU A 15 19.72 20.40 -7.99
N LEU A 16 19.58 21.22 -6.95
CA LEU A 16 18.63 20.97 -5.86
C LEU A 16 17.18 21.02 -6.36
N LEU A 17 16.84 21.99 -7.23
CA LEU A 17 15.51 22.10 -7.82
C LEU A 17 15.19 20.93 -8.77
N ILE A 18 16.15 20.54 -9.61
CA ILE A 18 16.01 19.40 -10.54
C ILE A 18 15.82 18.10 -9.76
N THR A 19 16.63 17.86 -8.72
CA THR A 19 16.52 16.65 -7.90
C THR A 19 15.19 16.60 -7.13
N LEU A 20 14.75 17.72 -6.55
CA LEU A 20 13.46 17.81 -5.88
C LEU A 20 12.29 17.52 -6.84
N LEU A 21 12.36 18.05 -8.07
CA LEU A 21 11.37 17.81 -9.12
C LEU A 21 11.30 16.32 -9.50
N ILE A 22 12.45 15.67 -9.69
CA ILE A 22 12.51 14.24 -10.03
C ILE A 22 11.91 13.40 -8.91
N VAL A 23 12.28 13.65 -7.66
CA VAL A 23 11.74 12.91 -6.50
C VAL A 23 10.23 13.09 -6.39
N ALA A 24 9.71 14.30 -6.59
CA ALA A 24 8.28 14.58 -6.57
C ALA A 24 7.53 13.77 -7.65
N ILE A 25 8.08 13.70 -8.87
CA ILE A 25 7.53 12.88 -9.95
C ILE A 25 7.55 11.40 -9.57
N CYS A 26 8.66 10.89 -9.02
CA CYS A 26 8.75 9.48 -8.59
C CYS A 26 7.70 9.14 -7.54
N VAL A 27 7.51 9.97 -6.51
CA VAL A 27 6.49 9.76 -5.47
C VAL A 27 5.08 9.80 -6.08
N GLY A 28 4.81 10.74 -7.00
CA GLY A 28 3.53 10.81 -7.70
C GLY A 28 3.24 9.58 -8.56
N LEU A 29 4.24 9.08 -9.30
CA LEU A 29 4.11 7.87 -10.12
C LEU A 29 3.89 6.61 -9.26
N LEU A 30 4.60 6.48 -8.13
CA LEU A 30 4.39 5.37 -7.19
C LEU A 30 2.98 5.40 -6.57
N GLY A 31 2.45 6.60 -6.31
CA GLY A 31 1.11 6.81 -5.76
C GLY A 31 -0.03 6.75 -6.78
N ILE A 32 0.25 6.64 -8.09
CA ILE A 32 -0.77 6.83 -9.14
C ILE A 32 -1.93 5.84 -9.02
N GLY A 33 -1.65 4.59 -8.64
CA GLY A 33 -2.68 3.58 -8.44
C GLY A 33 -3.61 3.89 -7.25
N VAL A 34 -3.09 4.53 -6.21
CA VAL A 34 -3.84 4.97 -5.03
C VAL A 34 -4.65 6.24 -5.35
N TRP A 35 -4.08 7.17 -6.11
CA TRP A 35 -4.79 8.38 -6.57
C TRP A 35 -5.93 8.05 -7.54
N ILE A 36 -5.77 7.08 -8.44
CA ILE A 36 -6.82 6.69 -9.39
C ILE A 36 -7.95 5.92 -8.70
N LYS A 37 -7.64 4.96 -7.82
CA LYS A 37 -8.66 4.13 -7.14
C LYS A 37 -9.20 4.76 -5.85
N GLY A 38 -8.54 5.80 -5.34
CA GLY A 38 -8.93 6.55 -4.14
C GLY A 38 -8.92 5.74 -2.84
N LYS A 39 -8.54 4.47 -2.89
CA LYS A 39 -8.54 3.55 -1.74
C LYS A 39 -7.29 2.69 -1.82
N PHE A 40 -6.56 2.63 -0.71
CA PHE A 40 -5.56 1.59 -0.53
C PHE A 40 -6.25 0.21 -0.63
N PRO A 41 -5.63 -0.76 -1.32
CA PRO A 41 -6.17 -2.12 -1.36
C PRO A 41 -6.37 -2.62 0.07
N ASN A 42 -7.51 -3.27 0.33
CA ASN A 42 -7.80 -3.85 1.64
C ASN A 42 -6.79 -4.97 1.92
N PHE A 43 -5.83 -4.71 2.82
CA PHE A 43 -4.86 -5.72 3.29
C PHE A 43 -5.47 -6.72 4.27
N HIS A 44 -6.71 -6.48 4.72
CA HIS A 44 -7.45 -7.44 5.51
C HIS A 44 -7.94 -8.58 4.61
N ILE A 45 -7.51 -9.81 4.91
CA ILE A 45 -7.81 -11.01 4.11
C ILE A 45 -9.32 -11.19 3.93
N ASP A 46 -10.12 -10.93 4.98
CA ASP A 46 -11.57 -11.11 4.93
C ASP A 46 -12.31 -10.00 4.16
N GLY A 47 -11.69 -8.82 4.03
CA GLY A 47 -12.26 -7.67 3.31
C GLY A 47 -11.92 -7.63 1.82
N ASN A 48 -11.08 -8.55 1.34
CA ASN A 48 -10.61 -8.58 -0.03
C ASN A 48 -11.47 -9.50 -0.91
N LYS A 49 -12.31 -8.90 -1.75
CA LYS A 49 -13.18 -9.62 -2.69
C LYS A 49 -12.41 -10.53 -3.66
N ALA A 50 -11.15 -10.19 -3.99
CA ALA A 50 -10.33 -11.02 -4.88
C ALA A 50 -9.89 -12.33 -4.18
N LEU A 51 -9.44 -12.24 -2.92
CA LEU A 51 -9.08 -13.42 -2.11
C LEU A 51 -10.30 -14.28 -1.79
N ASN A 52 -11.44 -13.65 -1.51
CA ASN A 52 -12.70 -14.34 -1.26
C ASN A 52 -13.16 -15.15 -2.49
N ARG A 53 -13.02 -14.60 -3.72
CA ARG A 53 -13.30 -15.34 -4.97
C ARG A 53 -12.40 -16.58 -5.16
N GLN A 54 -11.22 -16.59 -4.53
CA GLN A 54 -10.30 -17.73 -4.54
C GLN A 54 -10.58 -18.72 -3.39
N GLY A 55 -11.61 -18.48 -2.56
CA GLY A 55 -11.93 -19.29 -1.39
C GLY A 55 -11.03 -19.03 -0.17
N ILE A 56 -10.17 -18.01 -0.23
CA ILE A 56 -9.25 -17.66 0.84
C ILE A 56 -9.96 -16.68 1.78
N ARG A 57 -10.21 -17.15 3.00
CA ARG A 57 -10.90 -16.42 4.08
C ARG A 57 -10.04 -16.48 5.35
N CYS A 58 -10.41 -15.74 6.40
CA CYS A 58 -9.71 -15.90 7.68
C CYS A 58 -9.85 -17.33 8.19
N VAL A 59 -8.85 -17.81 8.93
CA VAL A 59 -8.78 -19.20 9.39
C VAL A 59 -10.02 -19.60 10.22
N GLU A 60 -10.58 -18.68 10.99
CA GLU A 60 -11.78 -18.92 11.81
C GLU A 60 -13.04 -19.08 10.95
N ALA A 61 -13.20 -18.26 9.90
CA ALA A 61 -14.32 -18.40 8.97
C ALA A 61 -14.17 -19.68 8.15
N GLN A 62 -12.96 -20.01 7.69
CA GLN A 62 -12.69 -21.26 6.98
C GLN A 62 -12.95 -22.48 7.88
N ASP A 63 -12.52 -22.45 9.14
CA ASP A 63 -12.77 -23.54 10.09
C ASP A 63 -14.28 -23.69 10.34
N ARG A 64 -15.00 -22.59 10.55
CA ARG A 64 -16.47 -22.60 10.69
C ARG A 64 -17.19 -23.14 9.46
N GLU A 65 -16.75 -22.79 8.25
CA GLU A 65 -17.32 -23.27 6.98
C GLU A 65 -16.98 -24.74 6.72
N ALA A 66 -15.79 -25.20 7.14
CA ALA A 66 -15.34 -26.58 7.01
C ALA A 66 -15.93 -27.53 8.08
N ARG A 67 -16.44 -26.99 9.18
CA ARG A 67 -17.21 -27.76 10.17
C ARG A 67 -18.48 -28.29 9.51
N LYS A 68 -18.50 -29.60 9.24
CA LYS A 68 -19.74 -30.32 8.92
C LYS A 68 -20.71 -30.17 10.09
N GLY A 69 -21.98 -29.89 9.81
CA GLY A 69 -23.03 -29.86 10.83
C GLY A 69 -23.03 -31.19 11.59
N ASN A 70 -22.62 -31.14 12.85
CA ASN A 70 -22.63 -32.28 13.75
C ASN A 70 -23.89 -32.17 14.61
N GLU A 71 -24.79 -33.14 14.51
CA GLU A 71 -26.03 -33.20 15.31
C GLU A 71 -25.73 -33.22 16.83
N HIS A 72 -24.52 -33.65 17.22
CA HIS A 72 -24.06 -33.70 18.60
C HIS A 72 -23.10 -32.56 18.98
N ALA A 73 -23.06 -31.46 18.22
CA ALA A 73 -22.20 -30.33 18.55
C ALA A 73 -22.60 -29.71 19.90
N VAL A 74 -21.70 -29.79 20.89
CA VAL A 74 -21.87 -29.11 22.17
C VAL A 74 -21.57 -27.62 21.97
N PRO A 75 -22.48 -26.70 22.33
CA PRO A 75 -22.20 -25.28 22.20
C PRO A 75 -21.04 -24.89 23.12
N GLU A 76 -20.01 -24.26 22.54
CA GLU A 76 -18.96 -23.59 23.30
C GLU A 76 -19.58 -22.42 24.07
N ARG A 77 -19.33 -22.33 25.37
CA ARG A 77 -19.83 -21.29 26.28
C ARG A 77 -18.90 -20.10 26.33
#